data_AF-A0A534GHF2-F1
#
_entry.id   AF-A0A534GHF2-F1
#
_cell.length_a   1.000
_cell.length_b   1.000
_cell.length_c   1.000
_cell.angle_alpha   90.00
_cell.angle_beta   90.00
_cell.angle_gamma   90.00
#
_symmetry.space_group_name_H-M   'P 1'
#
loop_
_entity.id
_entity.type
_entity.pdbx_description
1 polymer ?
#
loop_
_entity_poly.entity_id
_entity_poly.type
_entity_poly.pdbx_seq_one_letter_code
_entity_poly.pdbx_strand_id
1 'polypeptide(L)'
;RANIAQQLQLRNALQGQPGTNLQLLEIDERIQAMRAELADLPGRVRGAISDKVEGSGRSGFTVILVDGTEYRSLHAHYAEGRDLAMFQLPADHCPHLEPGDSSGLAQGERLYTIGNPSGLAYSVTSGIFSGDRGAGQQRMLQTDAPINPGNSGGPLVRENGQVIGINTLVLRGAQGIGFAIPIEAIYQDFLELRPAR
;
A
#
# COMPACT_ATOMS: atom_id res chain seq x y z
N ARG A 1 0.48 -20.41 -3.10
CA ARG A 1 0.17 -19.79 -4.41
C ARG A 1 -1.32 -19.94 -4.71
N ALA A 2 -2.21 -19.42 -3.86
CA ALA A 2 -3.63 -19.56 -4.11
C ALA A 2 -4.44 -18.43 -3.46
N ASN A 3 -5.25 -17.73 -4.24
CA ASN A 3 -6.24 -16.78 -3.74
C ASN A 3 -7.49 -17.52 -3.24
N ILE A 4 -8.41 -16.80 -2.58
CA ILE A 4 -9.66 -17.40 -2.04
C ILE A 4 -10.45 -18.15 -3.11
N ALA A 5 -10.51 -17.62 -4.33
CA ALA A 5 -11.24 -18.26 -5.44
C ALA A 5 -10.64 -19.62 -5.82
N GLN A 6 -9.31 -19.71 -5.90
CA GLN A 6 -8.60 -20.96 -6.18
C GLN A 6 -8.79 -21.98 -5.04
N GLN A 7 -8.80 -21.53 -3.79
CA GLN A 7 -9.09 -22.41 -2.64
C GLN A 7 -10.54 -22.93 -2.69
N LEU A 8 -11.51 -22.08 -3.04
CA LEU A 8 -12.90 -22.49 -3.21
C LEU A 8 -13.08 -23.49 -4.36
N GLN A 9 -12.37 -23.29 -5.48
CA GLN A 9 -12.36 -24.25 -6.58
C GLN A 9 -11.81 -25.61 -6.16
N LEU A 10 -10.69 -25.63 -5.43
CA LEU A 10 -10.10 -26.85 -4.90
C LEU A 10 -11.04 -27.55 -3.91
N ARG A 11 -11.65 -26.79 -2.99
CA ARG A 11 -12.64 -27.28 -2.04
C ARG A 11 -13.80 -27.98 -2.75
N ASN A 12 -14.40 -27.30 -3.74
CA ASN A 12 -15.53 -27.84 -4.49
C ASN A 12 -15.15 -29.09 -5.28
N ALA A 13 -13.93 -29.15 -5.82
CA ALA A 13 -13.43 -30.32 -6.53
C ALA A 13 -13.28 -31.55 -5.62
N LEU A 14 -12.92 -31.35 -4.35
CA LEU A 14 -12.72 -32.41 -3.36
C LEU A 14 -14.00 -32.80 -2.60
N GLN A 15 -15.05 -31.99 -2.72
CA GLN A 15 -16.31 -32.21 -2.00
C GLN A 15 -17.00 -33.50 -2.48
N GLY A 16 -17.33 -34.39 -1.55
CA GLY A 16 -17.98 -35.67 -1.85
C GLY A 16 -17.03 -36.77 -2.33
N GLN A 17 -15.72 -36.49 -2.43
CA GLN A 17 -14.72 -37.54 -2.69
C GLN A 17 -14.42 -38.33 -1.40
N PRO A 18 -14.27 -39.67 -1.45
CA PRO A 18 -13.91 -40.45 -0.28
C PRO A 18 -12.50 -40.09 0.21
N GLY A 19 -12.32 -39.94 1.52
CA GLY A 19 -10.99 -39.72 2.13
C GLY A 19 -10.46 -38.28 2.08
N THR A 20 -11.23 -37.30 1.59
CA THR A 20 -10.78 -35.90 1.47
C THR A 20 -11.16 -35.02 2.66
N ASN A 21 -11.81 -35.56 3.70
CA ASN A 21 -12.32 -34.77 4.84
C ASN A 21 -11.26 -33.90 5.53
N LEU A 22 -10.05 -34.42 5.75
CA LEU A 22 -8.96 -33.63 6.35
C LEU A 22 -8.49 -32.50 5.43
N GLN A 23 -8.37 -32.76 4.13
CA GLN A 23 -7.98 -31.75 3.14
C GLN A 23 -9.03 -30.64 3.01
N LEU A 24 -10.31 -31.00 3.09
CA LEU A 24 -11.41 -30.04 3.10
C LEU A 24 -11.35 -29.12 4.32
N LEU A 25 -11.04 -29.67 5.51
CA LEU A 25 -10.82 -28.87 6.72
C LEU A 25 -9.64 -27.90 6.57
N GLU A 26 -8.49 -28.36 6.07
CA GLU A 26 -7.31 -27.50 5.86
C GLU A 26 -7.60 -26.36 4.86
N ILE A 27 -8.35 -26.64 3.80
CA ILE A 27 -8.76 -25.63 2.82
C ILE A 27 -9.71 -24.61 3.46
N ASP A 28 -10.68 -25.07 4.24
CA ASP A 28 -11.64 -24.20 4.93
C ASP A 28 -10.95 -23.29 5.94
N GLU A 29 -10.03 -23.81 6.75
CA GLU A 29 -9.20 -23.02 7.66
C GLU A 29 -8.39 -21.96 6.91
N ARG A 30 -7.78 -22.32 5.77
CA ARG A 30 -7.01 -21.36 4.97
C ARG A 30 -7.89 -20.26 4.36
N ILE A 31 -9.10 -20.61 3.89
CA ILE A 31 -10.07 -19.62 3.40
C ILE A 31 -10.48 -18.66 4.52
N GLN A 32 -10.77 -19.18 5.72
CA GLN A 32 -11.13 -18.36 6.87
C GLN A 32 -9.99 -17.44 7.29
N ALA A 33 -8.76 -17.93 7.34
CA ALA A 33 -7.58 -17.12 7.65
C ALA A 33 -7.41 -15.96 6.65
N MET A 34 -7.52 -16.23 5.33
CA MET A 34 -7.42 -15.18 4.32
C MET A 34 -8.56 -14.15 4.41
N ARG A 35 -9.78 -14.58 4.75
CA ARG A 35 -10.92 -13.68 4.96
C ARG A 35 -10.76 -12.81 6.19
N ALA A 36 -10.28 -13.38 7.29
CA ALA A 36 -9.96 -12.64 8.51
C ALA A 36 -8.88 -11.59 8.23
N GLU A 37 -7.84 -11.94 7.49
CA GLU A 37 -6.79 -11.00 7.09
C GLU A 37 -7.33 -9.85 6.22
N LEU A 38 -8.24 -10.15 5.28
CA LEU A 38 -8.89 -9.12 4.46
C LEU A 38 -9.77 -8.20 5.30
N ALA A 39 -10.49 -8.74 6.27
CA ALA A 39 -11.34 -7.97 7.19
C ALA A 39 -10.53 -7.07 8.12
N ASP A 40 -9.32 -7.50 8.51
CA ASP A 40 -8.40 -6.76 9.37
C ASP A 40 -7.47 -5.80 8.61
N LEU A 41 -7.61 -5.67 7.28
CA LEU A 41 -6.83 -4.70 6.50
C LEU A 41 -6.83 -3.29 7.11
N PRO A 42 -7.98 -2.72 7.55
CA PRO A 42 -7.97 -1.41 8.20
C PRO A 42 -7.17 -1.38 9.50
N GLY A 43 -7.17 -2.46 10.28
CA GLY A 43 -6.39 -2.58 11.52
C GLY A 43 -4.90 -2.64 11.26
N ARG A 44 -4.47 -3.34 10.20
CA ARG A 44 -3.04 -3.47 9.84
C ARG A 44 -2.42 -2.20 9.25
N VAL A 45 -3.24 -1.35 8.63
CA VAL A 45 -2.83 0.01 8.24
C VAL A 45 -2.64 0.90 9.49
N ARG A 46 -3.28 0.59 10.61
CA ARG A 46 -3.13 1.38 11.83
C ARG A 46 -1.91 0.94 12.61
N GLY A 47 -1.00 1.88 12.89
CA GLY A 47 0.09 1.71 13.85
C GLY A 47 1.45 1.32 13.27
N ALA A 48 1.53 0.74 12.06
CA ALA A 48 2.80 0.32 11.48
C ALA A 48 3.80 1.49 11.30
N ILE A 49 3.30 2.67 10.90
CA ILE A 49 4.11 3.89 10.85
C ILE A 49 4.34 4.54 12.22
N SER A 50 3.40 4.47 13.18
CA SER A 50 3.57 5.09 14.52
C SER A 50 4.80 4.52 15.22
N ASP A 51 4.90 3.19 15.27
CA ASP A 51 6.03 2.49 15.90
C ASP A 51 7.37 2.87 15.25
N LYS A 52 7.38 2.98 13.92
CA LYS A 52 8.58 3.33 13.14
C LYS A 52 8.98 4.79 13.34
N VAL A 53 8.01 5.69 13.46
CA VAL A 53 8.25 7.12 13.69
C VAL A 53 8.72 7.37 15.12
N GLU A 54 8.03 6.81 16.11
CA GLU A 54 8.39 6.94 17.52
C GLU A 54 9.77 6.36 17.81
N GLY A 55 10.06 5.16 17.29
CA GLY A 55 11.37 4.52 17.44
C GLY A 55 12.53 5.30 16.80
N SER A 56 12.25 6.03 15.70
CA SER A 56 13.25 6.82 14.96
C SER A 56 13.41 8.25 15.47
N GLY A 57 12.49 8.74 16.32
CA GLY A 57 12.46 10.11 16.83
C GLY A 57 13.71 10.58 17.58
N ARG A 58 14.60 9.65 18.00
CA ARG A 58 15.90 9.99 18.64
C ARG A 58 17.06 10.13 17.65
N SER A 59 16.98 9.50 16.47
CA SER A 59 18.05 9.48 15.47
C SER A 59 17.78 10.40 14.28
N GLY A 60 16.51 10.72 14.03
CA GLY A 60 16.05 11.47 12.85
C GLY A 60 16.02 10.61 11.59
N PHE A 61 15.53 11.19 10.52
CA PHE A 61 15.39 10.59 9.20
C PHE A 61 16.34 11.27 8.21
N THR A 62 16.92 10.47 7.31
CA THR A 62 17.67 10.98 6.16
C THR A 62 16.88 10.70 4.90
N VAL A 63 16.59 11.74 4.13
CA VAL A 63 16.00 11.65 2.80
C VAL A 63 17.11 11.87 1.77
N ILE A 64 17.21 10.94 0.82
CA ILE A 64 18.19 11.01 -0.26
C ILE A 64 17.41 11.15 -1.56
N LEU A 65 17.62 12.25 -2.28
CA LEU A 65 16.97 12.51 -3.56
C LEU A 65 17.64 11.73 -4.70
N VAL A 66 17.02 11.74 -5.89
CA VAL A 66 17.53 11.04 -7.08
C VAL A 66 18.89 11.56 -7.55
N ASP A 67 19.19 12.83 -7.29
CA ASP A 67 20.47 13.47 -7.60
C ASP A 67 21.55 13.22 -6.53
N GLY A 68 21.23 12.46 -5.49
CA GLY A 68 22.12 12.17 -4.36
C GLY A 68 22.09 13.23 -3.26
N THR A 69 21.32 14.31 -3.39
CA THR A 69 21.16 15.32 -2.34
C THR A 69 20.56 14.70 -1.09
N GLU A 70 21.20 14.93 0.06
CA GLU A 70 20.75 14.43 1.35
C GLU A 70 20.13 15.54 2.20
N TYR A 71 18.95 15.27 2.76
CA TYR A 71 18.29 16.11 3.75
C TYR A 71 18.10 15.33 5.03
N ARG A 72 18.45 15.95 6.16
CA ARG A 72 18.12 15.41 7.48
C ARG A 72 16.84 16.05 7.99
N SER A 73 15.87 15.23 8.36
CA SER A 73 14.65 15.67 9.04
C SER A 73 14.58 15.08 10.44
N LEU A 74 14.34 15.92 11.44
CA LEU A 74 14.23 15.50 12.84
C LEU A 74 12.77 15.21 13.24
N HIS A 75 11.80 15.66 12.44
CA HIS A 75 10.39 15.59 12.80
C HIS A 75 9.57 15.01 11.65
N ALA A 76 8.72 14.07 12.00
CA ALA A 76 7.71 13.51 11.12
C ALA A 76 6.34 13.74 11.76
N HIS A 77 5.37 14.17 10.96
CA HIS A 77 3.97 14.21 11.36
C HIS A 77 3.31 12.92 10.89
N TYR A 78 2.62 12.19 11.75
CA TYR A 78 1.92 10.97 11.37
C TYR A 78 0.41 11.17 11.45
N ALA A 79 -0.32 10.48 10.60
CA ALA A 79 -1.77 10.49 10.60
C ALA A 79 -2.31 9.42 11.55
N GLU A 80 -2.99 9.82 12.62
CA GLU A 80 -3.64 8.85 13.51
C GLU A 80 -4.74 8.09 12.75
N GLY A 81 -4.62 6.76 12.69
CA GLY A 81 -5.62 5.91 12.06
C GLY A 81 -5.34 5.53 10.60
N ARG A 82 -4.26 6.03 9.97
CA ARG A 82 -3.77 5.60 8.65
C ARG A 82 -2.26 5.36 8.66
N ASP A 83 -1.79 4.51 7.75
CA ASP A 83 -0.36 4.23 7.56
C ASP A 83 0.28 5.35 6.73
N LEU A 84 0.28 6.58 7.26
CA LEU A 84 0.88 7.74 6.62
C LEU A 84 1.73 8.55 7.58
N ALA A 85 2.89 8.98 7.09
CA ALA A 85 3.73 10.00 7.71
C ALA A 85 4.15 11.03 6.67
N MET A 86 4.28 12.27 7.12
CA MET A 86 4.75 13.40 6.35
C MET A 86 6.03 13.94 6.97
N PHE A 87 7.02 14.17 6.11
CA PHE A 87 8.30 14.76 6.45
C PHE A 87 8.41 16.12 5.75
N GLN A 88 8.83 17.13 6.50
CA GLN A 88 9.22 18.41 5.92
C GLN A 88 10.73 18.43 5.70
N LEU A 89 11.15 18.82 4.51
CA LEU A 89 12.56 18.98 4.16
C LEU A 89 12.88 20.48 4.07
N PRO A 90 14.06 20.93 4.52
CA PRO A 90 14.51 22.30 4.37
C PRO A 90 15.02 22.51 2.93
N ALA A 91 14.13 22.38 1.95
CA ALA A 91 14.44 22.43 0.54
C ALA A 91 13.43 23.31 -0.20
N ASP A 92 13.94 24.19 -1.05
CA ASP A 92 13.13 25.07 -1.89
C ASP A 92 13.11 24.57 -3.33
N HIS A 93 11.96 24.71 -4.02
CA HIS A 93 11.81 24.40 -5.45
C HIS A 93 12.18 22.96 -5.85
N CYS A 94 11.86 21.97 -5.01
CA CYS A 94 12.04 20.57 -5.39
C CYS A 94 11.08 20.14 -6.51
N PRO A 95 11.53 19.28 -7.45
CA PRO A 95 10.61 18.61 -8.36
C PRO A 95 9.63 17.78 -7.53
N HIS A 96 8.34 17.91 -7.83
CA HIS A 96 7.28 17.20 -7.16
C HIS A 96 6.41 16.47 -8.18
N LEU A 97 5.70 15.45 -7.72
CA LEU A 97 4.74 14.75 -8.55
C LEU A 97 3.40 15.46 -8.50
N GLU A 98 2.76 15.57 -9.66
CA GLU A 98 1.42 16.13 -9.77
C GLU A 98 0.39 15.16 -9.17
N PRO A 99 -0.49 15.62 -8.26
CA PRO A 99 -1.58 14.78 -7.78
C PRO A 99 -2.60 14.53 -8.90
N GLY A 100 -3.04 13.29 -8.99
CA GLY A 100 -4.16 12.87 -9.83
C GLY A 100 -5.45 12.73 -9.04
N ASP A 101 -6.46 12.18 -9.72
CA ASP A 101 -7.73 11.77 -9.13
C ASP A 101 -7.80 10.23 -9.08
N SER A 102 -8.08 9.68 -7.90
CA SER A 102 -8.24 8.23 -7.70
C SER A 102 -9.69 7.76 -7.80
N SER A 103 -10.67 8.65 -7.86
CA SER A 103 -12.11 8.31 -7.90
C SER A 103 -12.59 7.82 -9.27
N GLY A 104 -11.93 8.26 -10.34
CA GLY A 104 -12.25 7.90 -11.73
C GLY A 104 -11.43 6.74 -12.31
N LEU A 105 -10.86 5.85 -11.49
CA LEU A 105 -10.05 4.72 -11.97
C LEU A 105 -10.93 3.62 -12.55
N ALA A 106 -10.62 3.18 -13.77
CA ALA A 106 -11.28 2.01 -14.37
C ALA A 106 -10.55 0.72 -13.98
N GLN A 107 -11.27 -0.34 -13.62
CA GLN A 107 -10.64 -1.65 -13.43
C GLN A 107 -9.91 -2.08 -14.71
N GLY A 108 -8.67 -2.53 -14.57
CA GLY A 108 -7.78 -2.83 -15.68
C GLY A 108 -6.91 -1.66 -16.15
N GLU A 109 -7.13 -0.44 -15.65
CA GLU A 109 -6.26 0.71 -15.95
C GLU A 109 -4.84 0.45 -15.47
N ARG A 110 -3.84 0.72 -16.32
CA ARG A 110 -2.43 0.47 -16.01
C ARG A 110 -1.91 1.45 -14.96
N LEU A 111 -1.24 0.91 -13.97
CA LEU A 111 -0.63 1.67 -12.87
C LEU A 111 0.84 1.24 -12.68
N TYR A 112 1.62 2.11 -12.06
CA TYR A 112 3.01 1.85 -11.73
C TYR A 112 3.31 2.16 -10.27
N THR A 113 4.24 1.41 -9.70
CA THR A 113 4.84 1.73 -8.41
C THR A 113 6.31 2.05 -8.60
N ILE A 114 6.81 2.99 -7.81
CA ILE A 114 8.21 3.40 -7.81
C ILE A 114 8.75 3.27 -6.39
N GLY A 115 9.95 2.72 -6.24
CA GLY A 115 10.59 2.67 -4.93
C GLY A 115 12.02 2.15 -4.97
N ASN A 116 12.51 1.78 -3.80
CA ASN A 116 13.85 1.22 -3.57
C ASN A 116 13.76 -0.17 -2.91
N PRO A 117 13.17 -1.17 -3.60
CA PRO A 117 13.06 -2.52 -3.05
C PRO A 117 14.44 -3.15 -2.89
N SER A 118 14.71 -3.70 -1.70
CA SER A 118 15.97 -4.40 -1.40
C SER A 118 17.27 -3.59 -1.66
N GLY A 119 17.19 -2.25 -1.66
CA GLY A 119 18.35 -1.39 -1.96
C GLY A 119 18.64 -1.21 -3.45
N LEU A 120 17.81 -1.79 -4.33
CA LEU A 120 17.82 -1.53 -5.77
C LEU A 120 17.05 -0.24 -6.04
N ALA A 121 17.74 0.89 -5.86
CA ALA A 121 17.14 2.21 -6.00
C ALA A 121 16.44 2.39 -7.36
N TYR A 122 15.33 3.13 -7.36
CA TYR A 122 14.59 3.54 -8.55
C TYR A 122 13.95 2.38 -9.33
N SER A 123 13.56 1.31 -8.65
CA SER A 123 12.81 0.23 -9.29
C SER A 123 11.39 0.67 -9.62
N VAL A 124 10.98 0.41 -10.86
CA VAL A 124 9.61 0.62 -11.34
C VAL A 124 8.97 -0.75 -11.55
N THR A 125 7.78 -0.94 -10.98
CA THR A 125 6.94 -2.10 -11.27
C THR A 125 5.62 -1.64 -11.84
N SER A 126 5.00 -2.45 -12.69
CA SER A 126 3.70 -2.13 -13.30
C SER A 126 2.67 -3.19 -12.94
N GLY A 127 1.41 -2.75 -12.89
CA GLY A 127 0.24 -3.60 -12.77
C GLY A 127 -0.99 -2.86 -13.26
N ILE A 128 -2.14 -3.23 -12.74
CA ILE A 128 -3.44 -2.64 -13.05
C ILE A 128 -4.19 -2.29 -11.78
N PHE A 129 -5.09 -1.31 -11.90
CA PHE A 129 -6.12 -1.10 -10.91
C PHE A 129 -7.07 -2.30 -10.89
N SER A 130 -7.09 -3.01 -9.76
CA SER A 130 -7.92 -4.19 -9.54
C SER A 130 -9.25 -3.87 -8.86
N GLY A 131 -9.46 -2.62 -8.43
CA GLY A 131 -10.72 -2.13 -7.87
C GLY A 131 -10.59 -1.51 -6.48
N ASP A 132 -11.67 -0.84 -6.06
CA ASP A 132 -11.79 -0.26 -4.73
C ASP A 132 -12.09 -1.29 -3.65
N ARG A 133 -11.49 -1.11 -2.48
CA ARG A 133 -11.80 -1.86 -1.27
C ARG A 133 -12.11 -0.90 -0.12
N GLY A 134 -13.08 -1.26 0.71
CA GLY A 134 -13.57 -0.39 1.78
C GLY A 134 -14.33 0.83 1.24
N ALA A 135 -14.62 1.78 2.13
CA ALA A 135 -15.34 3.02 1.81
C ALA A 135 -14.93 4.14 2.77
N GLY A 136 -15.21 5.39 2.38
CA GLY A 136 -14.89 6.57 3.19
C GLY A 136 -13.42 6.62 3.58
N GLN A 137 -13.13 6.80 4.87
CA GLN A 137 -11.76 6.88 5.37
C GLN A 137 -10.97 5.57 5.31
N GLN A 138 -11.64 4.43 5.09
CA GLN A 138 -11.03 3.10 4.96
C GLN A 138 -10.88 2.67 3.50
N ARG A 139 -11.19 3.55 2.54
CA ARG A 139 -11.04 3.25 1.11
C ARG A 139 -9.57 2.98 0.78
N MET A 140 -9.32 1.90 0.05
CA MET A 140 -8.01 1.50 -0.47
C MET A 140 -8.12 1.16 -1.95
N LEU A 141 -7.06 1.49 -2.69
CA LEU A 141 -6.91 1.16 -4.10
C LEU A 141 -6.22 -0.21 -4.20
N GLN A 142 -6.91 -1.23 -4.71
CA GLN A 142 -6.28 -2.51 -4.97
C GLN A 142 -5.51 -2.47 -6.30
N THR A 143 -4.29 -2.99 -6.29
CA THR A 143 -3.45 -3.17 -7.49
C THR A 143 -2.81 -4.54 -7.48
N ASP A 144 -2.48 -5.06 -8.66
CA ASP A 144 -1.61 -6.23 -8.80
C ASP A 144 -0.14 -5.86 -9.06
N ALA A 145 0.16 -4.55 -9.17
CA ALA A 145 1.52 -4.05 -9.26
C ALA A 145 2.33 -4.56 -8.05
N PRO A 146 3.49 -5.19 -8.26
CA PRO A 146 4.26 -5.75 -7.15
C PRO A 146 4.63 -4.69 -6.10
N ILE A 147 4.16 -4.89 -4.87
CA ILE A 147 4.55 -4.12 -3.68
C ILE A 147 5.43 -5.01 -2.80
N ASN A 148 6.64 -4.55 -2.50
CA ASN A 148 7.67 -5.23 -1.73
C ASN A 148 8.29 -4.26 -0.72
N PRO A 149 8.96 -4.75 0.34
CA PRO A 149 9.73 -3.88 1.22
C PRO A 149 10.66 -2.96 0.43
N GLY A 150 10.45 -1.65 0.54
CA GLY A 150 11.22 -0.61 -0.17
C GLY A 150 10.46 0.15 -1.26
N ASN A 151 9.33 -0.36 -1.77
CA ASN A 151 8.35 0.48 -2.51
C ASN A 151 7.06 0.75 -1.71
N SER A 152 6.86 0.10 -0.55
CA SER A 152 5.96 0.59 0.50
C SER A 152 6.38 2.01 0.92
N GLY A 153 5.41 2.93 0.94
CA GLY A 153 5.61 4.38 1.10
C GLY A 153 5.86 5.12 -0.22
N GLY A 154 6.15 4.41 -1.31
CA GLY A 154 6.33 4.99 -2.65
C GLY A 154 4.99 5.29 -3.33
N PRO A 155 5.01 6.08 -4.42
CA PRO A 155 3.80 6.47 -5.12
C PRO A 155 3.21 5.32 -5.96
N LEU A 156 1.89 5.31 -6.07
CA LEU A 156 1.13 4.60 -7.10
C LEU A 156 0.71 5.64 -8.16
N VAL A 157 1.19 5.46 -9.39
CA VAL A 157 1.05 6.46 -10.45
C VAL A 157 0.33 5.91 -11.69
N ARG A 158 -0.39 6.79 -12.39
CA ARG A 158 -0.94 6.52 -13.73
C ARG A 158 0.16 6.64 -14.80
N GLU A 159 -0.15 6.18 -16.03
CA GLU A 159 0.73 6.31 -17.21
C GLU A 159 1.14 7.75 -17.52
N ASN A 160 0.30 8.73 -17.19
CA ASN A 160 0.58 10.15 -17.39
C ASN A 160 1.46 10.77 -16.28
N GLY A 161 1.94 9.97 -15.32
CA GLY A 161 2.81 10.42 -14.23
C GLY A 161 2.07 11.02 -13.02
N GLN A 162 0.75 11.11 -13.03
CA GLN A 162 -0.02 11.60 -11.90
C GLN A 162 -0.06 10.58 -10.75
N VAL A 163 0.12 11.04 -9.52
CA VAL A 163 0.05 10.20 -8.32
C VAL A 163 -1.40 10.07 -7.88
N ILE A 164 -1.86 8.83 -7.77
CA ILE A 164 -3.23 8.51 -7.33
C ILE A 164 -3.28 7.81 -5.98
N GLY A 165 -2.14 7.38 -5.44
CA GLY A 165 -2.07 6.86 -4.07
C GLY A 165 -0.66 6.59 -3.57
N ILE A 166 -0.57 6.11 -2.33
CA ILE A 166 0.67 5.72 -1.65
C ILE A 166 0.62 4.22 -1.34
N ASN A 167 1.58 3.46 -1.84
CA ASN A 167 1.65 2.02 -1.61
C ASN A 167 1.86 1.74 -0.13
N THR A 168 1.08 0.85 0.47
CA THR A 168 1.21 0.54 1.92
C THR A 168 1.36 -0.96 2.14
N LEU A 169 0.34 -1.73 1.77
CA LEU A 169 0.18 -3.11 2.22
C LEU A 169 0.16 -4.09 1.06
N VAL A 170 0.51 -5.33 1.40
CA VAL A 170 0.17 -6.52 0.62
C VAL A 170 -0.67 -7.46 1.48
N LEU A 171 -1.60 -8.17 0.85
CA LEU A 171 -2.29 -9.28 1.51
C LEU A 171 -1.29 -10.44 1.64
N ARG A 172 -0.92 -10.82 2.87
CA ARG A 172 -0.01 -11.94 3.12
C ARG A 172 -0.65 -13.22 2.59
N GLY A 173 0.18 -14.12 2.09
CA GLY A 173 -0.30 -15.37 1.49
C GLY A 173 -0.96 -15.24 0.11
N ALA A 174 -1.26 -14.02 -0.36
CA ALA A 174 -1.78 -13.76 -1.70
C ALA A 174 -0.76 -12.99 -2.55
N GLN A 175 -0.43 -13.52 -3.73
CA GLN A 175 0.40 -12.81 -4.70
C GLN A 175 -0.48 -11.93 -5.60
N GLY A 176 0.03 -10.77 -6.01
CA GLY A 176 -0.68 -9.85 -6.89
C GLY A 176 -1.87 -9.15 -6.22
N ILE A 177 -1.88 -9.06 -4.88
CA ILE A 177 -2.88 -8.28 -4.14
C ILE A 177 -2.14 -7.28 -3.26
N GLY A 178 -1.94 -6.08 -3.82
CA GLY A 178 -1.39 -4.91 -3.15
C GLY A 178 -2.46 -3.86 -2.92
N PHE A 179 -2.19 -2.98 -1.96
CA PHE A 179 -3.07 -1.87 -1.60
C PHE A 179 -2.30 -0.56 -1.51
N ALA A 180 -2.92 0.49 -2.00
CA ALA A 180 -2.48 1.86 -1.81
C ALA A 180 -3.56 2.70 -1.13
N ILE A 181 -3.12 3.65 -0.31
CA ILE A 181 -3.97 4.69 0.27
C ILE A 181 -4.23 5.74 -0.81
N PRO A 182 -5.49 6.12 -1.09
CA PRO A 182 -5.80 7.18 -2.07
C PRO A 182 -5.07 8.49 -1.77
N ILE A 183 -4.62 9.21 -2.80
CA ILE A 183 -3.89 10.48 -2.62
C ILE A 183 -4.72 11.53 -1.88
N GLU A 184 -6.04 11.48 -2.03
CA GLU A 184 -6.99 12.39 -1.37
C GLU A 184 -6.94 12.25 0.16
N ALA A 185 -6.54 11.08 0.69
CA ALA A 185 -6.39 10.85 2.12
C ALA A 185 -5.29 11.74 2.74
N ILE A 186 -4.21 12.01 2.00
CA ILE A 186 -3.13 12.90 2.43
C ILE A 186 -3.70 14.30 2.70
N TYR A 187 -4.55 14.79 1.80
CA TYR A 187 -5.20 16.08 1.93
C TYR A 187 -6.36 16.08 2.92
N GLN A 188 -6.67 14.99 3.60
CA GLN A 188 -7.59 15.00 4.73
C GLN A 188 -6.80 15.02 6.04
N ASP A 189 -5.73 14.23 6.10
CA ASP A 189 -5.00 14.02 7.35
C ASP A 189 -3.95 15.10 7.63
N PHE A 190 -3.42 15.76 6.60
CA PHE A 190 -2.34 16.74 6.73
C PHE A 190 -2.77 18.16 6.30
N LEU A 191 -4.08 18.46 6.30
CA LEU A 191 -4.61 19.77 5.88
C LEU A 191 -3.96 20.96 6.58
N GLU A 192 -3.75 20.84 7.88
CA GLU A 192 -3.22 21.90 8.73
C GLU A 192 -1.74 22.20 8.48
N LEU A 193 -1.05 21.31 7.76
CA LEU A 193 0.37 21.39 7.48
C LEU A 193 0.66 21.82 6.04
N ARG A 194 -0.36 22.20 5.26
CA ARG A 194 -0.14 22.86 3.97
C ARG A 194 0.51 24.22 4.21
N PRO A 195 1.64 24.54 3.54
CA PRO A 195 2.11 25.91 3.53
C PRO A 195 1.01 26.82 2.95
N ALA A 196 0.76 27.95 3.61
CA ALA A 196 -0.14 28.97 3.07
C ALA A 196 0.32 29.32 1.66
N ARG A 197 -0.60 29.25 0.69
CA ARG A 197 -0.33 29.61 -0.71
C ARG A 197 0.06 31.08 -0.84
#